data_AF-A0A1G5QGW7-F1
#
_entry.id   AF-A0A1G5QGW7-F1
#
_cell.length_a   1.000
_cell.length_b   1.000
_cell.length_c   1.000
_cell.angle_alpha   90.00
_cell.angle_beta   90.00
_cell.angle_gamma   90.00
#
_symmetry.space_group_name_H-M   'P 1'
#
loop_
_entity.id
_entity.type
_entity.pdbx_description
1 polymer ?
#
loop_
_entity_poly.entity_id
_entity_poly.type
_entity_poly.pdbx_seq_one_letter_code
_entity_poly.pdbx_strand_id
1 'polypeptide(L)'
;MFDIGFWELALIGVVALLVVGPERLPALARTAGIWVGKARRFVSSVKADVEKEIRADELKRVMKEQAESSGIHEIVEETRSSVKESREEIESTRSELEEYQSNLSGNSVTDEAPSPSESDPRDSK
;
A
#
# COMPACT_ATOMS: atom_id res chain seq x y z
N MET A 1 4.39 -10.94 -7.94
CA MET A 1 5.73 -11.51 -8.19
C MET A 1 6.46 -10.84 -9.38
N PHE A 2 6.20 -9.55 -9.65
CA PHE A 2 6.99 -8.74 -10.58
C PHE A 2 7.44 -7.47 -9.85
N ASP A 3 8.23 -7.63 -8.79
CA ASP A 3 8.92 -6.52 -8.12
C ASP A 3 10.22 -6.20 -8.87
N ILE A 4 10.11 -5.83 -10.14
CA ILE A 4 11.25 -5.29 -10.88
C ILE A 4 11.26 -3.78 -10.63
N GLY A 5 12.11 -3.37 -9.71
CA GLY A 5 12.39 -1.97 -9.46
C GLY A 5 13.26 -1.35 -10.55
N PHE A 6 13.44 -0.04 -10.44
CA PHE A 6 14.30 0.72 -11.36
C PHE A 6 15.75 0.19 -11.34
N TRP A 7 16.23 -0.23 -10.17
CA TRP A 7 17.60 -0.70 -10.01
C TRP A 7 17.85 -2.05 -10.69
N GLU A 8 16.91 -3.00 -10.57
CA GLU A 8 17.00 -4.28 -11.28
C GLU A 8 16.98 -4.09 -12.79
N LEU A 9 16.13 -3.18 -13.29
CA LEU A 9 16.05 -2.89 -14.71
C LEU A 9 17.35 -2.24 -15.23
N ALA A 10 17.97 -1.35 -14.44
CA ALA A 10 19.26 -0.77 -14.76
C ALA A 10 20.38 -1.84 -14.80
N LEU A 11 20.42 -2.75 -13.82
CA LEU A 11 21.39 -3.85 -13.80
C LEU A 11 21.26 -4.77 -15.02
N ILE A 12 20.02 -5.16 -15.36
CA ILE A 12 19.73 -5.95 -16.57
C ILE A 12 20.19 -5.17 -17.82
N GLY A 13 19.95 -3.85 -17.87
CA GLY A 13 20.42 -2.99 -18.95
C GLY A 13 21.95 -3.02 -19.10
N VAL A 14 22.70 -2.94 -18.01
CA VAL A 14 24.18 -3.02 -18.02
C VAL A 14 24.64 -4.39 -18.51
N VAL A 15 24.06 -5.48 -18.01
CA VAL A 15 24.42 -6.84 -18.45
C VAL A 15 24.10 -7.02 -19.94
N ALA A 16 22.94 -6.55 -20.38
CA ALA A 16 22.53 -6.60 -21.77
C ALA A 16 23.49 -5.78 -22.66
N LEU A 17 23.97 -4.63 -22.19
CA LEU A 17 24.96 -3.82 -22.89
C LEU A 17 26.30 -4.55 -23.05
N LEU A 18 26.73 -5.32 -22.04
CA LEU A 18 27.96 -6.11 -22.11
C LEU A 18 27.84 -7.32 -23.03
N VAL A 19 26.74 -8.06 -22.97
CA VAL A 19 26.55 -9.32 -23.71
C VAL A 19 26.24 -9.05 -25.18
N VAL A 20 25.30 -8.14 -25.44
CA VAL A 20 24.81 -7.85 -26.80
C VAL A 20 25.64 -6.73 -27.44
N GLY A 21 26.15 -5.81 -26.63
CA GLY A 21 26.84 -4.61 -27.08
C GLY A 21 25.91 -3.38 -27.18
N PRO A 22 26.42 -2.17 -26.87
CA PRO A 22 25.65 -0.92 -26.93
C PRO A 22 25.13 -0.57 -28.33
N GLU A 23 25.81 -1.02 -29.38
CA GLU A 23 25.41 -0.74 -30.75
C GLU A 23 24.25 -1.63 -31.22
N ARG A 24 24.11 -2.83 -30.65
CA ARG A 24 23.16 -3.86 -31.11
C ARG A 24 21.88 -3.91 -30.27
N LEU A 25 21.94 -3.55 -28.99
CA LEU A 25 20.75 -3.42 -28.15
C LEU A 25 19.64 -2.51 -28.72
N PRO A 26 19.92 -1.31 -29.24
CA PRO A 26 18.86 -0.46 -29.79
C PRO A 26 18.16 -1.10 -31.00
N ALA A 27 18.87 -1.89 -31.79
CA ALA A 27 18.28 -2.64 -32.90
C ALA A 27 17.35 -3.76 -32.40
N LEU A 28 17.75 -4.50 -31.36
CA LEU A 28 16.91 -5.54 -30.74
C LEU A 28 15.67 -4.93 -30.08
N ALA A 29 15.82 -3.84 -29.34
CA ALA A 29 14.70 -3.14 -28.69
C ALA A 29 13.67 -2.65 -29.70
N ARG A 30 14.12 -2.09 -30.83
CA ARG A 30 13.23 -1.71 -31.95
C ARG A 30 12.49 -2.91 -32.51
N THR A 31 13.19 -4.01 -32.74
CA THR A 31 12.59 -5.23 -33.30
C THR A 31 11.56 -5.83 -32.34
N ALA A 32 11.92 -6.02 -31.08
CA ALA A 32 11.02 -6.48 -30.03
C ALA A 32 9.82 -5.56 -29.87
N GLY A 33 10.04 -4.23 -29.88
CA GLY A 33 8.98 -3.23 -29.80
C GLY A 33 7.98 -3.33 -30.95
N ILE A 34 8.43 -3.55 -32.18
CA ILE A 34 7.54 -3.76 -33.34
C ILE A 34 6.71 -5.04 -33.16
N TRP A 35 7.32 -6.14 -32.70
CA TRP A 35 6.64 -7.41 -32.48
C TRP A 35 5.60 -7.32 -31.35
N VAL A 36 5.96 -6.73 -30.22
CA VAL A 36 5.05 -6.46 -29.11
C VAL A 36 3.92 -5.52 -29.55
N GLY A 37 4.24 -4.48 -30.32
CA GLY A 37 3.25 -3.56 -30.86
C GLY A 37 2.24 -4.24 -31.79
N LYS A 38 2.71 -5.12 -32.68
CA LYS A 38 1.86 -5.96 -33.54
C LYS A 38 0.98 -6.90 -32.73
N ALA A 39 1.54 -7.60 -31.75
CA ALA A 39 0.78 -8.49 -30.86
C ALA A 39 -0.28 -7.72 -30.08
N ARG A 40 0.06 -6.56 -29.50
CA ARG A 40 -0.89 -5.69 -28.80
C ARG A 40 -2.02 -5.22 -29.71
N ARG A 41 -1.71 -4.85 -30.95
CA ARG A 41 -2.71 -4.46 -31.96
C ARG A 41 -3.65 -5.62 -32.29
N PHE A 42 -3.10 -6.82 -32.47
CA PHE A 42 -3.87 -8.04 -32.75
C PHE A 42 -4.78 -8.43 -31.59
N VAL A 43 -4.28 -8.41 -30.35
CA VAL A 43 -5.11 -8.66 -29.16
C VAL A 43 -6.21 -7.59 -29.05
N SER A 44 -5.90 -6.34 -29.34
CA SER A 44 -6.89 -5.26 -29.32
C SER A 44 -7.98 -5.42 -30.39
N SER A 45 -7.63 -5.89 -31.60
CA SER A 45 -8.62 -6.14 -32.66
C SER A 45 -9.48 -7.36 -32.33
N VAL A 46 -8.86 -8.46 -31.89
CA VAL A 46 -9.59 -9.66 -31.44
C VAL A 46 -10.52 -9.32 -30.29
N LYS A 47 -10.08 -8.53 -29.30
CA LYS A 47 -10.95 -8.07 -28.21
C LYS A 47 -12.15 -7.27 -28.74
N ALA A 48 -11.93 -6.37 -29.69
CA ALA A 48 -13.00 -5.55 -30.27
C ALA A 48 -13.99 -6.38 -31.10
N ASP A 49 -13.51 -7.39 -31.84
CA ASP A 49 -14.35 -8.31 -32.60
C ASP A 49 -15.14 -9.25 -31.67
N VAL A 50 -14.48 -9.77 -30.62
CA VAL A 50 -15.10 -10.59 -29.58
C VAL A 50 -16.15 -9.82 -28.80
N GLU A 51 -15.91 -8.56 -28.44
CA GLU A 51 -16.89 -7.71 -27.75
C GLU A 51 -18.09 -7.34 -28.63
N LYS A 52 -17.93 -7.42 -29.96
CA LYS A 52 -18.98 -7.16 -30.95
C LYS A 52 -19.82 -8.41 -31.25
N GLU A 53 -19.25 -9.61 -31.22
CA GLU A 53 -19.96 -10.88 -31.48
C GLU A 53 -20.46 -11.60 -30.22
N ILE A 54 -19.68 -11.59 -29.13
CA ILE A 54 -20.08 -12.18 -27.86
C ILE A 54 -20.83 -11.12 -27.07
N ARG A 55 -22.16 -11.27 -26.98
CA ARG A 55 -22.96 -10.55 -25.97
C ARG A 55 -22.24 -10.70 -24.63
N ALA A 56 -21.99 -9.58 -23.95
CA ALA A 56 -21.23 -9.49 -22.70
C ALA A 56 -21.57 -10.55 -21.63
N ASP A 57 -22.70 -11.24 -21.75
CA ASP A 57 -23.19 -12.29 -20.88
C ASP A 57 -22.29 -13.53 -20.79
N GLU A 58 -21.62 -14.00 -21.86
CA GLU A 58 -20.77 -15.20 -21.76
C GLU A 58 -19.42 -14.90 -21.11
N LEU A 59 -18.77 -13.80 -21.49
CA LEU A 59 -17.52 -13.34 -20.86
C LEU A 59 -17.75 -12.96 -19.39
N LYS A 60 -18.88 -12.32 -19.09
CA LYS A 60 -19.31 -12.02 -17.72
C LYS A 60 -19.60 -13.29 -16.93
N ARG A 61 -20.14 -14.34 -17.55
CA ARG A 61 -20.37 -15.63 -16.90
C ARG A 61 -19.06 -16.33 -16.55
N VAL A 62 -18.09 -16.39 -17.47
CA VAL A 62 -16.77 -16.99 -17.21
C VAL A 62 -16.00 -16.19 -16.15
N MET A 63 -16.01 -14.86 -16.22
CA MET A 63 -15.40 -14.01 -15.17
C MET A 63 -16.09 -14.17 -13.82
N LYS A 64 -17.44 -14.29 -13.79
CA LYS A 64 -18.20 -14.49 -12.56
C LYS A 64 -17.95 -15.87 -11.96
N GLU A 65 -17.91 -16.92 -12.78
CA GLU A 65 -17.65 -18.30 -12.37
C GLU A 65 -16.19 -18.46 -11.88
N GLN A 66 -15.24 -17.74 -12.46
CA GLN A 66 -13.86 -17.64 -11.98
C GLN A 66 -13.74 -16.83 -10.67
N ALA A 67 -14.53 -15.76 -10.51
CA ALA A 67 -14.58 -14.97 -9.29
C ALA A 67 -15.27 -15.70 -8.12
N GLU A 68 -16.30 -16.51 -8.40
CA GLU A 68 -16.98 -17.36 -7.42
C GLU A 68 -16.12 -18.57 -7.00
N SER A 69 -15.26 -19.09 -7.89
CA SER A 69 -14.56 -20.35 -7.64
C SER A 69 -13.18 -20.25 -6.97
N SER A 70 -12.58 -19.06 -6.80
CA SER A 70 -11.14 -18.98 -6.46
C SER A 70 -10.72 -17.98 -5.36
N GLY A 71 -11.55 -17.73 -4.36
CA GLY A 71 -11.05 -17.15 -3.09
C GLY A 71 -11.28 -15.65 -2.89
N ILE A 72 -11.96 -14.95 -3.79
CA ILE A 72 -12.32 -13.54 -3.54
C ILE A 72 -13.29 -13.43 -2.35
N HIS A 73 -14.22 -14.36 -2.19
CA HIS A 73 -15.16 -14.33 -1.05
C HIS A 73 -14.46 -14.60 0.29
N GLU A 74 -13.56 -15.58 0.30
CA GLU A 74 -12.76 -15.93 1.48
C GLU A 74 -11.81 -14.79 1.88
N ILE A 75 -11.11 -14.19 0.92
CA ILE A 75 -10.25 -13.02 1.16
C ILE A 75 -11.05 -11.82 1.67
N VAL A 76 -12.25 -11.58 1.12
CA VAL A 76 -13.12 -10.48 1.55
C VAL A 76 -13.66 -10.73 2.97
N GLU A 77 -13.99 -11.98 3.31
CA GLU A 77 -14.49 -12.35 4.64
C GLU A 77 -13.38 -12.28 5.70
N GLU A 78 -12.19 -12.81 5.39
CA GLU A 78 -10.99 -12.71 6.24
C GLU A 78 -10.60 -11.24 6.47
N THR A 79 -10.54 -10.44 5.39
CA THR A 79 -10.25 -9.00 5.48
C THR A 79 -11.29 -8.27 6.34
N ARG A 80 -12.58 -8.59 6.19
CA ARG A 80 -13.65 -7.98 6.98
C ARG A 80 -13.55 -8.35 8.46
N SER A 81 -13.14 -9.59 8.78
CA SER A 81 -12.92 -10.05 10.14
C SER A 81 -11.75 -9.31 10.80
N SER A 82 -10.59 -9.27 10.14
CA SER A 82 -9.39 -8.59 10.66
C SER A 82 -9.60 -7.09 10.87
N VAL A 83 -10.40 -6.44 10.00
CA VAL A 83 -10.77 -5.02 10.15
C VAL A 83 -11.71 -4.79 11.34
N LYS A 84 -12.58 -5.74 11.68
CA LYS A 84 -13.44 -5.63 12.87
C LYS A 84 -12.64 -5.80 14.16
N GLU A 85 -11.77 -6.80 14.20
CA GLU A 85 -10.90 -7.06 15.35
C GLU A 85 -9.97 -5.88 15.63
N SER A 86 -9.35 -5.32 14.57
CA SER A 86 -8.52 -4.12 14.69
C SER A 86 -9.32 -2.91 15.19
N ARG A 87 -10.59 -2.76 14.81
CA ARG A 87 -11.44 -1.66 15.30
C ARG A 87 -11.78 -1.82 16.77
N GLU A 88 -12.11 -3.04 17.22
CA GLU A 88 -12.40 -3.33 18.62
C GLU A 88 -11.16 -3.12 19.51
N GLU A 89 -9.97 -3.53 19.04
CA GLU A 89 -8.71 -3.30 19.76
C GLU A 89 -8.33 -1.81 19.84
N ILE A 90 -8.58 -1.05 18.76
CA ILE A 90 -8.39 0.41 18.78
C ILE A 90 -9.39 1.08 19.72
N GLU A 91 -10.63 0.62 19.78
CA GLU A 91 -11.67 1.17 20.64
C GLU A 91 -11.45 0.84 22.13
N SER A 92 -10.98 -0.37 22.44
CA SER A 92 -10.57 -0.75 23.80
C SER A 92 -9.34 0.03 24.24
N THR A 93 -8.31 0.13 23.39
CA THR A 93 -7.11 0.92 23.66
C THR A 93 -7.45 2.39 23.85
N ARG A 94 -8.36 2.94 23.04
CA ARG A 94 -8.83 4.32 23.19
C ARG A 94 -9.56 4.53 24.51
N SER A 95 -10.43 3.60 24.89
CA SER A 95 -11.19 3.67 26.15
C SER A 95 -10.27 3.56 27.36
N GLU A 96 -9.28 2.65 27.32
CA GLU A 96 -8.24 2.53 28.34
C GLU A 96 -7.41 3.81 28.41
N LEU A 97 -6.99 4.38 27.27
CA LEU A 97 -6.25 5.64 27.24
C LEU A 97 -7.06 6.82 27.78
N GLU A 98 -8.37 6.89 27.50
CA GLU A 98 -9.29 7.88 28.08
C GLU A 98 -9.45 7.68 29.59
N GLU A 99 -9.48 6.44 30.08
CA GLU A 99 -9.50 6.10 31.51
C GLU A 99 -8.17 6.49 32.19
N TYR A 100 -7.02 6.14 31.62
CA TYR A 100 -5.70 6.56 32.12
C TYR A 100 -5.54 8.09 32.07
N GLN A 101 -6.01 8.78 31.03
CA GLN A 101 -5.98 10.25 30.97
C GLN A 101 -6.91 10.88 32.01
N SER A 102 -8.10 10.31 32.24
CA SER A 102 -9.02 10.82 33.26
C SER A 102 -8.44 10.67 34.67
N ASN A 103 -7.76 9.55 34.94
CA ASN A 103 -7.06 9.29 36.19
C ASN A 103 -5.81 10.17 36.37
N LEU A 104 -5.13 10.55 35.28
CA LEU A 104 -3.99 11.48 35.32
C LEU A 104 -4.42 12.95 35.45
N SER A 105 -5.58 13.31 34.86
CA SER A 105 -6.19 14.64 34.98
C SER A 105 -6.78 14.89 36.38
N GLY A 106 -7.21 13.82 37.06
CA GLY A 106 -7.77 13.85 38.42
C GLY A 106 -6.78 14.14 39.56
N ASN A 107 -5.47 14.24 39.30
CA ASN A 107 -4.45 14.48 40.33
C ASN A 107 -3.72 15.83 40.20
N SER A 108 -4.37 16.85 39.65
CA SER A 108 -3.84 18.22 39.60
C SER A 108 -4.82 19.28 40.13
N VAL A 109 -4.94 19.36 41.46
CA VAL A 109 -5.28 20.60 42.15
C VAL A 109 -4.49 20.59 43.47
N THR A 110 -3.41 21.35 43.60
CA THR A 110 -3.57 22.68 44.21
C THR A 110 -2.51 23.65 43.73
N ASP A 111 -3.00 24.72 43.13
CA ASP A 111 -2.40 26.03 43.10
C ASP A 111 -2.10 26.51 44.53
N GLU A 112 -0.84 26.76 44.85
CA GLU A 112 -0.47 27.82 45.78
C GLU A 112 0.88 28.38 45.35
N ALA A 113 0.84 29.45 44.56
CA ALA A 113 1.96 30.37 44.49
C ALA A 113 2.16 31.05 45.86
N PRO A 114 3.41 31.13 46.35
CA PRO A 114 3.82 32.33 47.05
C PRO A 114 5.07 32.91 46.37
N SER A 115 4.94 34.11 45.85
CA SER A 115 6.03 35.09 45.89
C SER A 115 5.53 36.18 46.83
N PRO A 116 6.26 36.55 47.91
CA PRO A 116 7.43 37.40 47.69
C PRO A 116 8.61 37.20 48.68
N SER A 117 9.80 37.51 48.17
CA SER A 117 10.91 38.25 48.78
C SER A 117 11.41 37.98 50.21
N GLU A 118 12.75 37.97 50.26
CA GLU A 118 13.59 38.64 51.26
C GLU A 118 14.15 37.74 52.37
N SER A 119 15.45 37.52 52.22
CA SER A 119 16.39 36.82 53.08
C SER A 119 16.52 37.45 54.47
N ASP A 120 16.47 36.56 55.46
CA ASP A 120 16.77 36.69 56.88
C ASP A 120 18.11 37.39 57.19
N PRO A 121 18.16 38.34 58.15
CA PRO A 121 19.41 38.89 58.64
C PRO A 121 19.90 38.09 59.85
N ARG A 122 21.03 37.39 59.71
CA ARG A 122 22.06 37.16 60.77
C ARG A 122 23.15 36.24 60.23
N ASP A 123 24.22 36.85 59.74
CA ASP A 123 25.53 36.24 59.96
C ASP A 123 26.29 37.09 60.97
N SER A 124 26.90 36.38 61.91
CA SER A 124 27.62 36.87 63.06
C SER A 124 29.08 36.53 62.86
N LYS A 125 29.88 37.45 62.31
CA LYS A 125 31.27 37.76 62.70
C LYS A 125 31.91 38.79 61.80
#